data_AF-A0A3L6DCA8-F1
#
_entry.id   AF-A0A3L6DCA8-F1
#
_cell.length_a   1.000
_cell.length_b   1.000
_cell.length_c   1.000
_cell.angle_alpha   90.00
_cell.angle_beta   90.00
_cell.angle_gamma   90.00
#
_symmetry.space_group_name_H-M   'P 1'
#
loop_
_entity.id
_entity.type
_entity.pdbx_description
1 polymer ?
#
loop_
_entity_poly.entity_id
_entity_poly.type
_entity_poly.pdbx_seq_one_letter_code
_entity_poly.pdbx_strand_id
1 'polypeptide(L)'
;MASSDLHDTGRHGATPLVFDEVRWVVQIRQSLEEGGPGSDDDNDDGIQVSVFNVPKPLQVHKPEAYTPQFIALGPYHHWRPELYEMERYKLAAARRAQKRLRGGARLDGLVDQFKRLERRVRAYYHRYLDFGGETLAWMMLVDGAFLLEFLQVYAVAAANEGDVATTGSGDGKALRRGVSSRMQHLVDYAGRKSAHSLILRDMLMLENQVPLFLLRRILEPQCASPGEAGELLPRMVTGLMKELCPLKMLDKFPAIDVSKNAHLLEVLYYLLVPKPADDGGAAEAGDAAHGSRREDGYDIEEQLVDGGGGDEEQKPGAGCEYVKQLLLTVSSMASGLSTGRMRYVTRPIAFAVKAPWKMLTVVPGFSAMKQPVEAFFMSGAADGSTHAHDPNGAGYLTRPPLIEEIMIPSVSELANIGVQFCPTAGDLSTIAFDARTVTFHLPAVTLDSNTEVVLRNLVAYEAAAASGPLVLARYTELMNGIIDTDEDVALLRRRGVVLNRMKSDGEVAKLWNGMSRSVRLTKVAFVDRAVEEVNRYYNSRWRVKTKRFMRKYVFSSWQLLTFLAAIVMLLLTTLQAFCSVYTCSRWFGTVTVATAE
;
A
#
# COMPACT_ATOMS: atom_id res chain seq x y z
N MET A 1 -37.45 48.72 -13.36
CA MET A 1 -37.50 48.82 -11.89
C MET A 1 -38.30 47.65 -11.38
N ALA A 2 -37.61 46.77 -10.64
CA ALA A 2 -38.05 45.69 -9.76
C ALA A 2 -39.31 44.87 -10.11
N SER A 3 -39.08 43.68 -10.68
CA SER A 3 -39.91 42.48 -10.42
C SER A 3 -39.04 41.54 -9.60
N SER A 4 -39.46 41.19 -8.38
CA SER A 4 -38.80 40.21 -7.52
C SER A 4 -39.77 39.06 -7.27
N ASP A 5 -39.68 38.05 -8.13
CA ASP A 5 -40.31 36.76 -7.92
C ASP A 5 -39.54 35.96 -6.87
N LEU A 6 -40.28 35.44 -5.90
CA LEU A 6 -39.80 34.45 -4.94
C LEU A 6 -39.43 33.16 -5.68
N HIS A 7 -38.15 32.80 -5.64
CA HIS A 7 -37.75 31.40 -5.79
C HIS A 7 -37.30 30.86 -4.43
N ASP A 8 -38.17 30.05 -3.85
CA ASP A 8 -37.88 29.11 -2.79
C ASP A 8 -36.94 28.03 -3.34
N THR A 9 -35.68 28.05 -2.89
CA THR A 9 -34.75 26.93 -3.06
C THR A 9 -34.39 26.41 -1.69
N GLY A 10 -35.05 25.30 -1.32
CA GLY A 10 -34.78 24.54 -0.11
C GLY A 10 -33.32 24.10 -0.03
N ARG A 11 -32.53 24.84 0.75
CA ARG A 11 -31.33 24.33 1.40
C ARG A 11 -31.76 23.74 2.75
N HIS A 12 -32.03 22.44 2.79
CA HIS A 12 -31.91 21.69 4.03
C HIS A 12 -30.42 21.56 4.37
N GLY A 13 -29.85 22.66 4.86
CA GLY A 13 -28.60 22.62 5.61
C GLY A 13 -28.87 21.88 6.91
N ALA A 14 -28.11 20.82 7.16
CA ALA A 14 -28.03 20.23 8.48
C ALA A 14 -27.75 21.36 9.49
N THR A 15 -28.66 21.56 10.42
CA THR A 15 -28.41 22.41 11.60
C THR A 15 -27.11 21.94 12.23
N PRO A 16 -26.11 22.83 12.46
CA PRO A 16 -24.93 22.46 13.21
C PRO A 16 -25.39 21.96 14.58
N LEU A 17 -24.87 20.83 15.04
CA LEU A 17 -25.03 20.40 16.42
C LEU A 17 -24.54 21.58 17.29
N VAL A 18 -25.47 22.21 17.99
CA VAL A 18 -25.17 23.33 18.89
C VAL A 18 -24.33 22.75 20.02
N PHE A 19 -23.09 23.22 20.15
CA PHE A 19 -22.21 22.83 21.25
C PHE A 19 -22.89 23.14 22.59
N ASP A 20 -23.23 22.09 23.34
CA ASP A 20 -23.85 22.19 24.66
C ASP A 20 -22.75 22.40 25.72
N GLU A 21 -22.31 23.66 25.85
CA GLU A 21 -21.25 24.08 26.77
C GLU A 21 -21.52 23.62 28.21
N VAL A 22 -22.78 23.67 28.65
CA VAL A 22 -23.17 23.26 30.02
C VAL A 22 -22.93 21.77 30.22
N ARG A 23 -23.36 20.94 29.27
CA ARG A 23 -23.10 19.50 29.30
C ARG A 23 -21.62 19.20 29.28
N TRP A 24 -20.84 19.89 28.45
CA TRP A 24 -19.40 19.71 28.39
C TRP A 24 -18.74 20.03 29.74
N VAL A 25 -19.07 21.16 30.37
CA VAL A 25 -18.54 21.54 31.69
C VAL A 25 -18.91 20.52 32.76
N VAL A 26 -20.16 20.04 32.78
CA VAL A 26 -20.62 19.01 33.73
C VAL A 26 -19.82 17.71 33.56
N GLN A 27 -19.62 17.28 32.31
CA GLN A 27 -18.84 16.07 32.02
C GLN A 27 -17.38 16.21 32.45
N ILE A 28 -16.73 17.34 32.16
CA ILE A 28 -15.34 17.57 32.56
C ILE A 28 -15.18 17.61 34.08
N ARG A 29 -16.09 18.30 34.79
CA ARG A 29 -16.06 18.34 36.27
C ARG A 29 -16.22 16.95 36.86
N GLN A 30 -17.21 16.19 36.38
CA GLN A 30 -17.41 14.81 36.80
C GLN A 30 -16.15 13.97 36.51
N SER A 31 -15.54 14.11 35.31
CA SER A 31 -14.30 13.43 34.93
C SER A 31 -13.15 13.70 35.91
N LEU A 32 -13.01 14.95 36.38
CA LEU A 32 -11.96 15.35 37.31
C LEU A 32 -12.27 14.96 38.78
N GLU A 33 -13.54 14.89 39.17
CA GLU A 33 -13.97 14.60 40.54
C GLU A 33 -13.91 13.11 40.92
N GLU A 34 -14.12 12.18 39.99
CA GLU A 34 -14.01 10.74 40.28
C GLU A 34 -12.56 10.20 40.27
N GLY A 35 -11.58 11.03 39.89
CA GLY A 35 -10.14 10.71 40.02
C GLY A 35 -9.56 10.98 41.42
N GLY A 36 -10.41 11.14 42.44
CA GLY A 36 -9.99 11.37 43.82
C GLY A 36 -9.47 10.10 44.51
N PRO A 37 -8.54 10.21 45.49
CA PRO A 37 -7.92 9.05 46.13
C PRO A 37 -8.94 8.32 47.01
N GLY A 38 -9.54 7.24 46.48
CA GLY A 38 -10.46 6.38 47.23
C GLY A 38 -11.59 5.70 46.44
N SER A 39 -11.70 5.88 45.12
CA SER A 39 -12.47 4.95 44.29
C SER A 39 -11.66 3.66 44.12
N ASP A 40 -12.31 2.50 44.27
CA ASP A 40 -11.73 1.17 43.97
C ASP A 40 -11.48 1.03 42.45
N ASP A 41 -10.61 1.88 41.90
CA ASP A 41 -10.27 1.97 40.49
C ASP A 41 -8.85 1.44 40.24
N ASP A 42 -8.54 0.27 40.82
CA ASP A 42 -7.40 -0.58 40.43
C ASP A 42 -7.50 -1.07 38.95
N ASN A 43 -8.35 -0.46 38.12
CA ASN A 43 -8.52 -0.74 36.68
C ASN A 43 -8.48 0.52 35.79
N ASP A 44 -8.21 1.72 36.32
CA ASP A 44 -8.00 2.94 35.52
C ASP A 44 -6.53 3.12 35.07
N ASP A 45 -5.65 2.17 35.40
CA ASP A 45 -4.29 2.07 34.84
C ASP A 45 -4.36 1.77 33.33
N GLY A 46 -4.56 2.80 32.50
CA GLY A 46 -4.24 2.78 31.07
C GLY A 46 -5.40 2.46 30.12
N ILE A 47 -6.56 3.12 30.24
CA ILE A 47 -7.56 3.09 29.15
C ILE A 47 -6.99 3.82 27.91
N GLN A 48 -6.36 3.07 27.02
CA GLN A 48 -5.77 3.60 25.80
C GLN A 48 -6.83 3.79 24.70
N VAL A 49 -6.73 4.90 23.97
CA VAL A 49 -7.49 5.13 22.74
C VAL A 49 -7.22 3.98 21.75
N SER A 50 -8.27 3.39 21.17
CA SER A 50 -8.13 2.27 20.22
C SER A 50 -8.86 2.50 18.89
N VAL A 51 -9.93 3.29 18.88
CA VAL A 51 -10.69 3.64 17.69
C VAL A 51 -10.26 5.02 17.20
N PHE A 52 -9.27 5.02 16.31
CA PHE A 52 -8.66 6.22 15.75
C PHE A 52 -9.43 6.77 14.56
N ASN A 53 -9.13 8.03 14.21
CA ASN A 53 -9.51 8.56 12.91
C ASN A 53 -8.58 8.04 11.84
N VAL A 54 -9.11 7.83 10.63
CA VAL A 54 -8.25 7.49 9.50
C VAL A 54 -7.34 8.69 9.20
N PRO A 55 -6.01 8.49 9.10
CA PRO A 55 -5.09 9.55 8.73
C PRO A 55 -5.54 10.23 7.42
N LYS A 56 -5.69 11.56 7.43
CA LYS A 56 -6.15 12.34 6.27
C LYS A 56 -5.38 12.02 4.97
N PRO A 57 -4.05 11.84 4.99
CA PRO A 57 -3.31 11.47 3.77
C PRO A 57 -3.77 10.16 3.15
N LEU A 58 -4.13 9.16 3.97
CA LEU A 58 -4.69 7.88 3.50
C LEU A 58 -6.11 8.06 2.94
N GLN A 59 -6.94 8.82 3.65
CA GLN A 59 -8.35 9.02 3.31
C GLN A 59 -8.54 9.69 1.94
N VAL A 60 -7.69 10.65 1.56
CA VAL A 60 -7.81 11.40 0.29
C VAL A 60 -7.62 10.51 -0.93
N HIS A 61 -6.80 9.46 -0.84
CA HIS A 61 -6.46 8.62 -1.98
C HIS A 61 -7.55 7.59 -2.33
N LYS A 62 -8.28 7.10 -1.32
CA LYS A 62 -9.36 6.12 -1.52
C LYS A 62 -10.42 6.22 -0.42
N PRO A 63 -11.22 7.30 -0.39
CA PRO A 63 -12.15 7.58 0.71
C PRO A 63 -13.21 6.47 0.89
N GLU A 64 -13.61 5.82 -0.19
CA GLU A 64 -14.58 4.72 -0.18
C GLU A 64 -14.08 3.45 0.54
N ALA A 65 -12.76 3.32 0.76
CA ALA A 65 -12.19 2.21 1.52
C ALA A 65 -12.26 2.43 3.05
N TYR A 66 -12.57 3.65 3.49
CA TYR A 66 -12.53 4.03 4.91
C TYR A 66 -13.91 4.38 5.47
N THR A 67 -14.93 4.39 4.62
CA THR A 67 -16.27 4.82 4.96
C THR A 67 -17.25 3.67 4.81
N PRO A 68 -18.00 3.26 5.84
CA PRO A 68 -18.96 2.17 5.74
C PRO A 68 -20.05 2.51 4.72
N GLN A 69 -20.44 1.52 3.92
CA GLN A 69 -21.43 1.71 2.84
C GLN A 69 -22.71 0.91 3.07
N PHE A 70 -22.73 0.02 4.05
CA PHE A 70 -23.85 -0.86 4.34
C PHE A 70 -24.28 -0.78 5.80
N ILE A 71 -23.37 -0.84 6.77
CA ILE A 71 -23.72 -0.80 8.19
C ILE A 71 -22.82 0.11 9.03
N ALA A 72 -23.44 1.01 9.79
CA ALA A 72 -22.78 1.75 10.86
C ALA A 72 -22.78 0.93 12.16
N LEU A 73 -21.59 0.81 12.75
CA LEU A 73 -21.32 0.19 14.04
C LEU A 73 -20.55 1.19 14.90
N GLY A 74 -21.11 1.49 16.07
CA GLY A 74 -20.54 2.49 16.95
C GLY A 74 -20.88 3.92 16.54
N PRO A 75 -20.23 4.91 17.15
CA PRO A 75 -20.72 6.29 17.16
C PRO A 75 -20.31 7.15 15.97
N TYR A 76 -19.26 6.78 15.23
CA TYR A 76 -18.70 7.71 14.22
C TYR A 76 -19.57 7.88 12.97
N HIS A 77 -20.26 6.81 12.56
CA HIS A 77 -21.04 6.77 11.32
C HIS A 77 -22.55 6.59 11.54
N HIS A 78 -23.01 6.51 12.79
CA HIS A 78 -24.39 6.16 13.15
C HIS A 78 -25.45 7.03 12.44
N TRP A 79 -25.20 8.33 12.31
CA TRP A 79 -26.18 9.28 11.79
C TRP A 79 -26.18 9.44 10.26
N ARG A 80 -25.44 8.61 9.53
CA ARG A 80 -25.41 8.65 8.06
C ARG A 80 -26.72 8.11 7.48
N PRO A 81 -27.53 8.94 6.78
CA PRO A 81 -28.84 8.52 6.28
C PRO A 81 -28.78 7.30 5.36
N GLU A 82 -27.67 7.14 4.62
CA GLU A 82 -27.46 6.02 3.69
C GLU A 82 -27.38 4.66 4.40
N LEU A 83 -27.15 4.65 5.72
CA LEU A 83 -26.98 3.43 6.53
C LEU A 83 -28.23 3.10 7.38
N TYR A 84 -29.27 3.94 7.35
CA TYR A 84 -30.45 3.80 8.23
C TYR A 84 -31.28 2.54 7.95
N GLU A 85 -31.20 2.00 6.74
CA GLU A 85 -31.86 0.74 6.41
C GLU A 85 -31.42 -0.41 7.33
N MET A 86 -30.19 -0.34 7.86
CA MET A 86 -29.64 -1.34 8.75
C MET A 86 -30.14 -1.24 10.19
N GLU A 87 -30.63 -0.07 10.63
CA GLU A 87 -31.14 0.14 12.00
C GLU A 87 -32.28 -0.82 12.35
N ARG A 88 -33.16 -1.13 11.39
CA ARG A 88 -34.26 -2.09 11.62
C ARG A 88 -33.75 -3.51 11.93
N TYR A 89 -32.62 -3.90 11.36
CA TYR A 89 -32.00 -5.21 11.60
C TYR A 89 -31.27 -5.23 12.93
N LYS A 90 -30.59 -4.12 13.29
CA LYS A 90 -29.95 -3.95 14.60
C LYS A 90 -30.96 -3.97 15.74
N LEU A 91 -32.07 -3.24 15.61
CA LEU A 91 -33.18 -3.29 16.57
C LEU A 91 -33.82 -4.68 16.65
N ALA A 92 -33.96 -5.39 15.53
CA ALA A 92 -34.46 -6.76 15.54
C ALA A 92 -33.51 -7.71 16.28
N ALA A 93 -32.19 -7.52 16.15
CA ALA A 93 -31.19 -8.27 16.88
C ALA A 93 -31.24 -7.98 18.39
N ALA A 94 -31.31 -6.70 18.78
CA ALA A 94 -31.49 -6.29 20.17
C ALA A 94 -32.76 -6.91 20.80
N ARG A 95 -33.89 -6.90 20.10
CA ARG A 95 -35.14 -7.56 20.57
C ARG A 95 -34.98 -9.06 20.77
N ARG A 96 -34.17 -9.74 19.94
CA ARG A 96 -33.88 -11.17 20.11
C ARG A 96 -32.91 -11.41 21.26
N ALA A 97 -31.90 -10.56 21.42
CA ALA A 97 -30.99 -10.58 22.56
C ALA A 97 -31.78 -10.43 23.87
N GLN A 98 -32.74 -9.50 23.93
CA GLN A 98 -33.62 -9.33 25.09
C GLN A 98 -34.38 -10.62 25.45
N LYS A 99 -34.89 -11.35 24.45
CA LYS A 99 -35.60 -12.63 24.68
C LYS A 99 -34.70 -13.74 25.21
N ARG A 100 -33.37 -13.63 25.03
CA ARG A 100 -32.38 -14.58 25.54
C ARG A 100 -31.86 -14.23 26.93
N LEU A 101 -32.17 -13.02 27.44
CA LEU A 101 -31.78 -12.63 28.79
C LEU A 101 -32.49 -13.51 29.83
N ARG A 102 -31.73 -13.93 30.84
CA ARG A 102 -32.24 -14.73 31.96
C ARG A 102 -32.81 -13.85 33.07
N GLY A 103 -33.58 -14.46 33.97
CA GLY A 103 -34.01 -13.81 35.23
C GLY A 103 -34.97 -12.61 35.07
N GLY A 104 -35.68 -12.49 33.95
CA GLY A 104 -36.58 -11.36 33.70
C GLY A 104 -35.89 -10.03 33.40
N ALA A 105 -34.57 -10.04 33.19
CA ALA A 105 -33.80 -8.86 32.85
C ALA A 105 -34.28 -8.22 31.53
N ARG A 106 -34.19 -6.90 31.46
CA ARG A 106 -34.55 -6.09 30.29
C ARG A 106 -33.32 -5.39 29.72
N LEU A 107 -33.42 -4.94 28.47
CA LEU A 107 -32.36 -4.14 27.86
C LEU A 107 -32.09 -2.86 28.66
N ASP A 108 -33.11 -2.25 29.27
CA ASP A 108 -32.97 -1.05 30.10
C ASP A 108 -31.93 -1.25 31.23
N GLY A 109 -31.91 -2.42 31.86
CA GLY A 109 -30.93 -2.74 32.89
C GLY A 109 -29.49 -2.87 32.36
N LEU A 110 -29.32 -3.24 31.09
CA LEU A 110 -28.02 -3.23 30.42
C LEU A 110 -27.61 -1.83 29.99
N VAL A 111 -28.57 -1.01 29.57
CA VAL A 111 -28.34 0.41 29.26
C VAL A 111 -27.84 1.15 30.50
N ASP A 112 -28.44 0.92 31.67
CA ASP A 112 -27.96 1.52 32.93
C ASP A 112 -26.55 1.07 33.29
N GLN A 113 -26.16 -0.18 32.99
CA GLN A 113 -24.77 -0.62 33.14
C GLN A 113 -23.85 0.09 32.15
N PHE A 114 -24.27 0.25 30.89
CA PHE A 114 -23.48 0.92 29.86
C PHE A 114 -23.31 2.42 30.14
N LYS A 115 -24.31 3.07 30.74
CA LYS A 115 -24.22 4.46 31.21
C LYS A 115 -23.14 4.62 32.28
N ARG A 116 -22.99 3.66 33.19
CA ARG A 116 -21.88 3.67 34.18
C ARG A 116 -20.51 3.48 33.53
N LEU A 117 -20.47 2.86 32.35
CA LEU A 117 -19.25 2.63 31.57
C LEU A 117 -18.98 3.76 30.56
N GLU A 118 -19.79 4.83 30.55
CA GLU A 118 -19.74 5.89 29.54
C GLU A 118 -18.34 6.47 29.36
N ARG A 119 -17.64 6.78 30.46
CA ARG A 119 -16.28 7.34 30.42
C ARG A 119 -15.31 6.40 29.73
N ARG A 120 -15.33 5.13 30.15
CA ARG A 120 -14.51 4.09 29.54
C ARG A 120 -14.85 3.92 28.07
N VAL A 121 -16.13 3.90 27.69
CA VAL A 121 -16.52 3.82 26.27
C VAL A 121 -15.97 5.02 25.49
N ARG A 122 -16.13 6.24 25.99
CA ARG A 122 -15.62 7.46 25.34
C ARG A 122 -14.10 7.43 25.16
N ALA A 123 -13.36 6.94 26.15
CA ALA A 123 -11.90 6.85 26.11
C ALA A 123 -11.38 5.89 25.02
N TYR A 124 -12.18 4.91 24.56
CA TYR A 124 -11.79 4.07 23.41
C TYR A 124 -11.78 4.85 22.08
N TYR A 125 -12.52 5.95 21.97
CA TYR A 125 -12.67 6.71 20.73
C TYR A 125 -11.81 7.98 20.76
N HIS A 126 -10.94 8.14 19.77
CA HIS A 126 -10.08 9.32 19.63
C HIS A 126 -10.86 10.64 19.51
N ARG A 127 -12.01 10.61 18.82
CA ARG A 127 -12.86 11.78 18.62
C ARG A 127 -13.83 11.93 19.79
N TYR A 128 -13.95 13.15 20.30
CA TYR A 128 -15.00 13.48 21.27
C TYR A 128 -16.39 13.13 20.73
N LEU A 129 -17.16 12.42 21.54
CA LEU A 129 -18.47 11.91 21.20
C LEU A 129 -19.55 12.84 21.75
N ASP A 130 -20.08 13.77 20.96
CA ASP A 130 -21.10 14.71 21.44
C ASP A 130 -22.51 14.08 21.51
N PHE A 131 -22.67 13.09 22.39
CA PHE A 131 -23.92 12.38 22.66
C PHE A 131 -24.25 12.44 24.15
N GLY A 132 -25.53 12.37 24.49
CA GLY A 132 -25.93 12.08 25.87
C GLY A 132 -25.55 10.65 26.25
N GLY A 133 -25.20 10.40 27.51
CA GLY A 133 -24.77 9.08 27.99
C GLY A 133 -25.77 7.97 27.72
N GLU A 134 -27.06 8.26 27.85
CA GLU A 134 -28.14 7.32 27.51
C GLU A 134 -28.18 7.00 26.01
N THR A 135 -28.04 8.00 25.15
CA THR A 135 -27.98 7.80 23.69
C THR A 135 -26.79 6.93 23.30
N LEU A 136 -25.61 7.22 23.86
CA LEU A 136 -24.40 6.43 23.61
C LEU A 136 -24.57 4.98 24.09
N ALA A 137 -25.15 4.77 25.28
CA ALA A 137 -25.41 3.44 25.82
C ALA A 137 -26.36 2.63 24.94
N TRP A 138 -27.49 3.22 24.49
CA TRP A 138 -28.41 2.55 23.57
C TRP A 138 -27.75 2.20 22.24
N MET A 139 -26.97 3.12 21.68
CA MET A 139 -26.24 2.92 20.44
C MET A 139 -25.29 1.73 20.55
N MET A 140 -24.43 1.70 21.58
CA MET A 140 -23.49 0.60 21.79
C MET A 140 -24.20 -0.73 22.05
N LEU A 141 -25.30 -0.73 22.80
CA LEU A 141 -26.05 -1.94 23.11
C LEU A 141 -26.72 -2.54 21.86
N VAL A 142 -27.35 -1.70 21.04
CA VAL A 142 -28.04 -2.13 19.81
C VAL A 142 -27.03 -2.64 18.77
N ASP A 143 -25.95 -1.90 18.55
CA ASP A 143 -24.89 -2.27 17.61
C ASP A 143 -24.14 -3.52 18.09
N GLY A 144 -23.84 -3.61 19.39
CA GLY A 144 -23.21 -4.79 19.99
C GLY A 144 -24.10 -6.03 19.95
N ALA A 145 -25.42 -5.90 20.14
CA ALA A 145 -26.35 -7.01 20.02
C ALA A 145 -26.45 -7.52 18.57
N PHE A 146 -26.43 -6.63 17.58
CA PHE A 146 -26.32 -7.01 16.18
C PHE A 146 -25.02 -7.75 15.89
N LEU A 147 -23.90 -7.18 16.33
CA LEU A 147 -22.57 -7.75 16.09
C LEU A 147 -22.45 -9.15 16.70
N LEU A 148 -22.96 -9.36 17.92
CA LEU A 148 -23.03 -10.69 18.53
C LEU A 148 -23.88 -11.69 17.74
N GLU A 149 -25.06 -11.28 17.28
CA GLU A 149 -25.91 -12.18 16.46
C GLU A 149 -25.23 -12.55 15.14
N PHE A 150 -24.52 -11.60 14.51
CA PHE A 150 -23.76 -11.87 13.30
C PHE A 150 -22.58 -12.82 13.58
N LEU A 151 -21.85 -12.59 14.67
CA LEU A 151 -20.73 -13.40 15.14
C LEU A 151 -21.12 -14.85 15.49
N GLN A 152 -22.35 -15.10 15.93
CA GLN A 152 -22.84 -16.45 16.25
C GLN A 152 -22.75 -17.43 15.08
N VAL A 153 -22.81 -16.95 13.83
CA VAL A 153 -22.66 -17.78 12.63
C VAL A 153 -21.28 -18.45 12.58
N TYR A 154 -20.26 -17.77 13.10
CA TYR A 154 -18.88 -18.22 13.07
C TYR A 154 -18.49 -19.15 14.21
N ALA A 155 -19.22 -19.12 15.33
CA ALA A 155 -19.01 -20.12 16.40
C ALA A 155 -19.37 -21.55 15.94
N VAL A 156 -20.37 -21.70 15.06
CA VAL A 156 -20.81 -23.00 14.54
C VAL A 156 -19.82 -23.54 13.50
N ALA A 157 -19.26 -22.67 12.66
CA ALA A 157 -18.22 -23.05 11.70
C ALA A 157 -16.98 -23.62 12.41
N ALA A 158 -16.53 -22.95 13.47
CA ALA A 158 -15.35 -23.35 14.24
C ALA A 158 -15.52 -24.69 14.98
N ALA A 159 -16.75 -25.08 15.33
CA ALA A 159 -17.02 -26.35 16.02
C ALA A 159 -16.92 -27.57 15.09
N ASN A 160 -17.26 -27.42 13.81
CA ASN A 160 -17.28 -28.54 12.86
C ASN A 160 -15.89 -28.96 12.35
N GLU A 161 -14.84 -28.15 12.59
CA GLU A 161 -13.46 -28.50 12.22
C GLU A 161 -12.74 -29.34 13.31
N GLY A 162 -13.25 -29.35 14.55
CA GLY A 162 -12.63 -30.03 15.69
C GLY A 162 -13.03 -31.50 15.88
N ASP A 163 -14.20 -31.91 15.37
CA ASP A 163 -14.77 -33.26 15.59
C ASP A 163 -14.90 -34.04 14.26
N VAL A 164 -13.77 -34.52 13.74
CA VAL A 164 -13.73 -35.67 12.80
C VAL A 164 -13.17 -36.91 13.52
N ALA A 165 -13.51 -37.06 14.80
CA ALA A 165 -13.38 -38.32 15.50
C ALA A 165 -14.49 -38.46 16.55
N THR A 166 -15.24 -39.55 16.43
CA THR A 166 -16.14 -40.15 17.43
C THR A 166 -17.56 -39.60 17.64
N THR A 167 -18.49 -40.45 17.19
CA THR A 167 -19.80 -40.79 17.78
C THR A 167 -21.00 -39.88 17.53
N GLY A 168 -22.00 -40.48 16.87
CA GLY A 168 -23.36 -39.97 16.86
C GLY A 168 -24.02 -40.12 18.22
N SER A 169 -24.63 -39.04 18.69
CA SER A 169 -25.85 -39.09 19.49
C SER A 169 -26.52 -37.72 19.37
N GLY A 170 -27.84 -37.73 19.21
CA GLY A 170 -28.60 -36.57 18.83
C GLY A 170 -28.68 -35.51 19.92
N ASP A 171 -27.90 -34.44 19.77
CA ASP A 171 -28.22 -33.13 20.34
C ASP A 171 -27.78 -31.94 19.45
N GLY A 172 -27.45 -32.21 18.18
CA GLY A 172 -27.10 -31.19 17.17
C GLY A 172 -28.28 -30.36 16.63
N LYS A 173 -29.46 -30.43 17.26
CA LYS A 173 -30.69 -29.76 16.79
C LYS A 173 -30.93 -28.40 17.46
N ALA A 174 -30.34 -28.14 18.63
CA ALA A 174 -30.56 -26.89 19.36
C ALA A 174 -29.81 -25.68 18.76
N LEU A 175 -28.72 -25.90 18.01
CA LEU A 175 -27.85 -24.83 17.51
C LEU A 175 -28.00 -24.52 16.00
N ARG A 176 -29.00 -25.10 15.32
CA ARG A 176 -29.35 -24.78 13.91
C ARG A 176 -30.27 -23.54 13.79
N ARG A 177 -30.51 -22.83 14.89
CA ARG A 177 -31.50 -21.75 15.04
C ARG A 177 -30.88 -20.35 15.16
N GLY A 178 -29.61 -20.18 14.77
CA GLY A 178 -28.81 -18.96 15.02
C GLY A 178 -29.08 -17.80 14.04
N VAL A 179 -29.32 -18.08 12.76
CA VAL A 179 -29.71 -17.03 11.81
C VAL A 179 -31.23 -16.88 11.86
N SER A 180 -31.71 -15.77 12.43
CA SER A 180 -33.14 -15.44 12.38
C SER A 180 -33.64 -15.46 10.93
N SER A 181 -34.88 -15.90 10.67
CA SER A 181 -35.51 -15.82 9.35
C SER A 181 -35.45 -14.41 8.73
N ARG A 182 -35.35 -13.36 9.57
CA ARG A 182 -35.17 -11.95 9.16
C ARG A 182 -33.75 -11.53 8.81
N MET A 183 -32.73 -12.31 9.14
CA MET A 183 -31.34 -12.09 8.73
C MET A 183 -30.87 -13.08 7.66
N GLN A 184 -31.72 -14.06 7.31
CA GLN A 184 -31.37 -15.10 6.36
C GLN A 184 -31.03 -14.56 4.95
N HIS A 185 -31.58 -13.41 4.54
CA HIS A 185 -31.19 -12.75 3.29
C HIS A 185 -29.90 -11.94 3.40
N LEU A 186 -29.44 -11.61 4.60
CA LEU A 186 -28.18 -10.90 4.85
C LEU A 186 -27.01 -11.86 5.12
N VAL A 187 -27.29 -13.04 5.68
CA VAL A 187 -26.28 -14.00 6.14
C VAL A 187 -26.62 -15.38 5.58
N ASP A 188 -25.71 -15.95 4.79
CA ASP A 188 -25.72 -17.37 4.39
C ASP A 188 -24.36 -17.97 4.73
N TYR A 189 -24.37 -19.16 5.32
CA TYR A 189 -23.17 -19.93 5.70
C TYR A 189 -22.27 -20.23 4.50
N ALA A 190 -22.84 -20.23 3.28
CA ALA A 190 -22.08 -20.43 2.06
C ALA A 190 -21.37 -19.15 1.54
N GLY A 191 -21.51 -17.99 2.18
CA GLY A 191 -20.86 -16.73 1.76
C GLY A 191 -21.36 -16.15 0.42
N ARG A 192 -22.44 -16.71 -0.17
CA ARG A 192 -22.89 -16.41 -1.54
C ARG A 192 -23.75 -15.15 -1.69
N LYS A 193 -23.99 -14.38 -0.62
CA LYS A 193 -24.87 -13.20 -0.64
C LYS A 193 -24.08 -11.91 -0.54
N SER A 194 -24.36 -10.96 -1.43
CA SER A 194 -23.68 -9.65 -1.52
C SER A 194 -23.70 -8.87 -0.20
N ALA A 195 -24.81 -8.91 0.55
CA ALA A 195 -24.94 -8.23 1.82
C ALA A 195 -24.00 -8.76 2.91
N HIS A 196 -23.70 -10.06 2.92
CA HIS A 196 -22.80 -10.67 3.91
C HIS A 196 -21.38 -10.11 3.78
N SER A 197 -20.86 -10.10 2.54
CA SER A 197 -19.55 -9.55 2.23
C SER A 197 -19.45 -8.06 2.55
N LEU A 198 -20.52 -7.28 2.34
CA LEU A 198 -20.54 -5.85 2.69
C LEU A 198 -20.53 -5.62 4.21
N ILE A 199 -21.24 -6.44 4.99
CA ILE A 199 -21.21 -6.37 6.46
C ILE A 199 -19.80 -6.68 6.97
N LEU A 200 -19.18 -7.77 6.49
CA LEU A 200 -17.82 -8.15 6.87
C LEU A 200 -16.79 -7.06 6.59
N ARG A 201 -16.91 -6.45 5.41
CA ARG A 201 -16.05 -5.35 4.98
C ARG A 201 -16.19 -4.16 5.92
N ASP A 202 -17.42 -3.73 6.21
CA ASP A 202 -17.69 -2.57 7.06
C ASP A 202 -17.32 -2.85 8.54
N MET A 203 -17.44 -4.09 9.01
CA MET A 203 -17.03 -4.51 10.37
C MET A 203 -15.52 -4.38 10.65
N LEU A 204 -14.69 -4.34 9.60
CA LEU A 204 -13.24 -4.19 9.72
C LEU A 204 -12.76 -2.77 9.39
N MET A 205 -13.66 -1.79 9.27
CA MET A 205 -13.25 -0.41 9.06
C MET A 205 -12.80 0.25 10.39
N LEU A 206 -11.70 1.01 10.34
CA LEU A 206 -11.07 1.62 11.53
C LEU A 206 -12.04 2.50 12.31
N GLU A 207 -12.85 3.30 11.61
CA GLU A 207 -13.82 4.22 12.20
C GLU A 207 -15.17 3.54 12.56
N ASN A 208 -15.31 2.24 12.30
CA ASN A 208 -16.58 1.49 12.45
C ASN A 208 -16.47 0.33 13.47
N GLN A 209 -15.80 0.58 14.59
CA GLN A 209 -15.48 -0.44 15.60
C GLN A 209 -16.35 -0.29 16.86
N VAL A 210 -16.67 -1.43 17.47
CA VAL A 210 -17.33 -1.55 18.79
C VAL A 210 -16.38 -2.28 19.74
N PRO A 211 -16.14 -1.77 20.97
CA PRO A 211 -15.27 -2.44 21.93
C PRO A 211 -15.74 -3.86 22.29
N LEU A 212 -14.84 -4.84 22.25
CA LEU A 212 -15.14 -6.25 22.53
C LEU A 212 -15.62 -6.49 23.96
N PHE A 213 -15.16 -5.68 24.93
CA PHE A 213 -15.62 -5.77 26.31
C PHE A 213 -17.13 -5.51 26.43
N LEU A 214 -17.71 -4.65 25.57
CA LEU A 214 -19.16 -4.41 25.55
C LEU A 214 -19.90 -5.64 25.02
N LEU A 215 -19.36 -6.32 24.01
CA LEU A 215 -19.95 -7.57 23.50
C LEU A 215 -19.97 -8.64 24.60
N ARG A 216 -18.90 -8.74 25.39
CA ARG A 216 -18.86 -9.64 26.55
C ARG A 216 -19.97 -9.31 27.56
N ARG A 217 -20.15 -8.02 27.91
CA ARG A 217 -21.22 -7.57 28.84
C ARG A 217 -22.63 -7.84 28.32
N ILE A 218 -22.85 -7.79 27.01
CA ILE A 218 -24.15 -8.14 26.40
C ILE A 218 -24.37 -9.65 26.42
N LEU A 219 -23.31 -10.44 26.25
CA LEU A 219 -23.36 -11.89 26.16
C LEU A 219 -23.54 -12.57 27.53
N GLU A 220 -22.85 -12.09 28.57
CA GLU A 220 -22.83 -12.67 29.91
C GLU A 220 -24.23 -13.00 30.48
N PRO A 221 -25.23 -12.10 30.44
CA PRO A 221 -26.57 -12.39 30.97
C PRO A 221 -27.41 -13.37 30.12
N GLN A 222 -26.94 -13.72 28.91
CA GLN A 222 -27.58 -14.71 28.05
C GLN A 222 -27.05 -16.13 28.34
N CYS A 223 -25.86 -16.25 28.94
CA CYS A 223 -25.20 -17.52 29.25
C CYS A 223 -25.66 -18.11 30.59
N ALA A 224 -25.42 -19.42 30.79
CA ALA A 224 -25.70 -20.12 32.03
C ALA A 224 -24.70 -19.81 33.14
N SER A 225 -23.45 -19.54 32.76
CA SER A 225 -22.38 -19.14 33.65
C SER A 225 -21.50 -18.07 33.02
N PRO A 226 -20.78 -17.25 33.81
CA PRO A 226 -19.80 -16.31 33.29
C PRO A 226 -18.68 -16.97 32.49
N GLY A 227 -18.31 -18.22 32.84
CA GLY A 227 -17.30 -19.00 32.12
C GLY A 227 -17.73 -19.34 30.69
N GLU A 228 -19.00 -19.66 30.47
CA GLU A 228 -19.54 -19.95 29.14
C GLU A 228 -19.43 -18.73 28.19
N ALA A 229 -19.69 -17.53 28.69
CA ALA A 229 -19.50 -16.30 27.91
C ALA A 229 -18.02 -16.06 27.57
N GLY A 230 -17.13 -16.40 28.51
CA GLY A 230 -15.68 -16.34 28.35
C GLY A 230 -15.12 -17.28 27.28
N GLU A 231 -15.80 -18.39 26.99
CA GLU A 231 -15.42 -19.32 25.91
C GLU A 231 -16.12 -19.00 24.58
N LEU A 232 -17.40 -18.62 24.64
CA LEU A 232 -18.22 -18.43 23.44
C LEU A 232 -17.77 -17.23 22.60
N LEU A 233 -17.41 -16.10 23.23
CA LEU A 233 -16.97 -14.91 22.51
C LEU A 233 -15.63 -15.12 21.77
N PRO A 234 -14.55 -15.63 22.41
CA PRO A 234 -13.34 -16.00 21.69
C PRO A 234 -13.58 -16.98 20.55
N ARG A 235 -14.48 -17.96 20.73
CA ARG A 235 -14.81 -18.93 19.69
C ARG A 235 -15.47 -18.28 18.48
N MET A 236 -16.43 -17.37 18.69
CA MET A 236 -17.05 -16.59 17.62
C MET A 236 -16.03 -15.72 16.88
N VAL A 237 -15.20 -14.98 17.63
CA VAL A 237 -14.17 -14.11 17.05
C VAL A 237 -13.13 -14.93 16.28
N THR A 238 -12.69 -16.07 16.80
CA THR A 238 -11.76 -16.97 16.11
C THR A 238 -12.33 -17.49 14.81
N GLY A 239 -13.60 -17.93 14.79
CA GLY A 239 -14.27 -18.35 13.56
C GLY A 239 -14.35 -17.21 12.53
N LEU A 240 -14.62 -15.98 12.96
CA LEU A 240 -14.64 -14.81 12.09
C LEU A 240 -13.24 -14.51 11.53
N MET A 241 -12.21 -14.53 12.37
CA MET A 241 -10.84 -14.24 11.96
C MET A 241 -10.30 -15.29 10.99
N LYS A 242 -10.69 -16.57 11.12
CA LYS A 242 -10.39 -17.61 10.13
C LYS A 242 -10.96 -17.30 8.75
N GLU A 243 -12.18 -16.76 8.71
CA GLU A 243 -12.82 -16.36 7.45
C GLU A 243 -12.18 -15.10 6.84
N LEU A 244 -11.82 -14.13 7.69
CA LEU A 244 -11.34 -12.81 7.26
C LEU A 244 -9.83 -12.70 7.08
N CYS A 245 -9.04 -13.64 7.61
CA CYS A 245 -7.58 -13.58 7.53
C CYS A 245 -7.15 -13.68 6.05
N PRO A 246 -6.47 -12.64 5.51
CA PRO A 246 -5.99 -12.70 4.14
C PRO A 246 -4.79 -13.64 4.00
N LEU A 247 -4.04 -13.93 5.07
CA LEU A 247 -2.88 -14.80 5.04
C LEU A 247 -3.23 -16.25 5.34
N LYS A 248 -2.56 -17.18 4.64
CA LYS A 248 -2.63 -18.60 4.97
C LYS A 248 -1.96 -18.83 6.32
N MET A 249 -2.75 -19.21 7.32
CA MET A 249 -2.23 -19.54 8.65
C MET A 249 -1.69 -20.97 8.71
N LEU A 250 -0.90 -21.25 9.76
CA LEU A 250 -0.49 -22.61 10.12
C LEU A 250 -1.71 -23.50 10.42
N ASP A 251 -1.53 -24.82 10.36
CA ASP A 251 -2.60 -25.82 10.58
C ASP A 251 -3.34 -25.62 11.92
N LYS A 252 -2.67 -25.03 12.91
CA LYS A 252 -3.29 -24.54 14.15
C LYS A 252 -3.41 -23.02 14.09
N PHE A 253 -4.64 -22.53 14.02
CA PHE A 253 -4.94 -21.11 14.12
C PHE A 253 -4.53 -20.57 15.50
N PRO A 254 -3.91 -19.38 15.60
CA PRO A 254 -3.49 -18.83 16.89
C PRO A 254 -4.65 -18.67 17.87
N ALA A 255 -4.39 -18.94 19.15
CA ALA A 255 -5.37 -18.68 20.20
C ALA A 255 -5.60 -17.16 20.32
N ILE A 256 -6.86 -16.74 20.24
CA ILE A 256 -7.26 -15.34 20.38
C ILE A 256 -7.71 -15.10 21.81
N ASP A 257 -7.03 -14.18 22.49
CA ASP A 257 -7.47 -13.65 23.77
C ASP A 257 -8.20 -12.33 23.56
N VAL A 258 -9.53 -12.40 23.46
CA VAL A 258 -10.39 -11.22 23.27
C VAL A 258 -10.34 -10.22 24.43
N SER A 259 -9.75 -10.59 25.58
CA SER A 259 -9.58 -9.66 26.70
C SER A 259 -8.39 -8.71 26.51
N LYS A 260 -7.43 -9.08 25.66
CA LYS A 260 -6.22 -8.30 25.35
C LYS A 260 -6.38 -7.36 24.16
N ASN A 261 -7.48 -7.46 23.42
CA ASN A 261 -7.75 -6.63 22.25
C ASN A 261 -9.01 -5.79 22.47
N ALA A 262 -8.95 -4.53 22.06
CA ALA A 262 -10.02 -3.57 22.14
C ALA A 262 -11.15 -3.88 21.15
N HIS A 263 -10.86 -4.20 19.89
CA HIS A 263 -11.86 -4.38 18.84
C HIS A 263 -11.43 -5.39 17.74
N LEU A 264 -12.35 -5.71 16.81
CA LEU A 264 -12.15 -6.77 15.80
C LEU A 264 -10.98 -6.48 14.83
N LEU A 265 -10.84 -5.24 14.37
CA LEU A 265 -9.74 -4.86 13.47
C LEU A 265 -8.36 -5.05 14.13
N GLU A 266 -8.23 -4.74 15.42
CA GLU A 266 -6.99 -4.92 16.17
C GLU A 266 -6.66 -6.41 16.37
N VAL A 267 -7.67 -7.25 16.64
CA VAL A 267 -7.49 -8.71 16.68
C VAL A 267 -6.89 -9.20 15.37
N LEU A 268 -7.45 -8.77 14.22
CA LEU A 268 -6.93 -9.15 12.92
C LEU A 268 -5.50 -8.64 12.71
N TYR A 269 -5.19 -7.40 13.10
CA TYR A 269 -3.85 -6.84 12.99
C TYR A 269 -2.79 -7.69 13.71
N TYR A 270 -3.03 -8.04 14.98
CA TYR A 270 -2.08 -8.84 15.76
C TYR A 270 -2.01 -10.33 15.37
N LEU A 271 -2.90 -10.80 14.49
CA LEU A 271 -2.75 -12.11 13.85
C LEU A 271 -1.77 -12.07 12.67
N LEU A 272 -1.63 -10.91 12.02
CA LEU A 272 -0.80 -10.74 10.82
C LEU A 272 0.60 -10.25 11.15
N VAL A 273 0.73 -9.39 12.15
CA VAL A 273 2.00 -8.76 12.52
C VAL A 273 2.67 -9.58 13.63
N PRO A 274 3.98 -9.86 13.52
CA PRO A 274 4.73 -10.55 14.56
C PRO A 274 4.64 -9.78 15.87
N LYS A 275 4.40 -10.48 16.98
CA LYS A 275 4.47 -9.83 18.29
C LYS A 275 5.91 -9.37 18.53
N PRO A 276 6.12 -8.14 19.05
CA PRO A 276 7.44 -7.77 19.54
C PRO A 276 7.83 -8.84 20.57
N ALA A 277 9.07 -9.34 20.48
CA ALA A 277 9.59 -10.21 21.52
C ALA A 277 9.42 -9.47 22.85
N ASP A 278 8.82 -10.11 23.86
CA ASP A 278 8.92 -9.61 25.22
C ASP A 278 10.42 -9.57 25.53
N ASP A 279 11.03 -8.38 25.48
CA ASP A 279 12.39 -8.14 25.95
C ASP A 279 12.40 -8.24 27.49
N GLY A 280 12.13 -9.46 27.98
CA GLY A 280 12.44 -9.91 29.34
C GLY A 280 13.93 -10.24 29.49
N GLY A 281 14.78 -9.38 28.94
CA GLY A 281 16.22 -9.54 28.91
C GLY A 281 16.89 -8.19 29.04
N ALA A 282 16.90 -7.66 30.26
CA ALA A 282 17.83 -6.62 30.64
C ALA A 282 19.27 -7.11 30.37
N ALA A 283 19.84 -6.67 29.26
CA ALA A 283 21.27 -6.60 29.10
C ALA A 283 21.67 -5.20 29.56
N GLU A 284 22.09 -5.13 30.81
CA GLU A 284 22.83 -4.02 31.37
C GLU A 284 23.99 -3.64 30.45
N ALA A 285 23.99 -2.41 29.96
CA ALA A 285 25.19 -1.68 29.60
C ALA A 285 25.13 -0.34 30.34
N GLY A 286 26.03 -0.20 31.30
CA GLY A 286 26.03 0.81 32.35
C GLY A 286 26.15 2.26 31.87
N ASP A 287 25.32 3.07 32.53
CA ASP A 287 25.68 4.19 33.40
C ASP A 287 26.30 5.48 32.85
N ALA A 288 25.85 6.55 33.50
CA ALA A 288 26.35 7.93 33.57
C ALA A 288 26.06 8.87 32.38
N ALA A 289 24.95 9.63 32.49
CA ALA A 289 25.04 11.02 32.96
C ALA A 289 23.64 11.68 33.00
N HIS A 290 23.18 11.96 34.21
CA HIS A 290 22.04 12.82 34.49
C HIS A 290 22.48 14.28 34.31
N GLY A 291 21.78 15.03 33.46
CA GLY A 291 21.94 16.47 33.33
C GLY A 291 20.64 17.11 32.84
N SER A 292 19.87 17.64 33.80
CA SER A 292 18.77 18.58 33.57
C SER A 292 19.18 19.69 32.57
N ARG A 293 18.28 20.07 31.65
CA ARG A 293 17.81 21.48 31.46
C ARG A 293 17.09 21.72 30.10
N ARG A 294 15.86 22.24 30.22
CA ARG A 294 15.10 23.18 29.37
C ARG A 294 14.65 22.76 27.95
N GLU A 295 13.33 22.80 27.78
CA GLU A 295 12.66 23.23 26.55
C GLU A 295 13.17 24.61 26.15
N ASP A 296 13.63 24.75 24.92
CA ASP A 296 13.65 26.01 24.18
C ASP A 296 13.43 25.69 22.69
N GLY A 297 12.55 26.47 22.06
CA GLY A 297 12.14 26.30 20.66
C GLY A 297 13.26 26.59 19.68
N TYR A 298 13.17 25.97 18.50
CA TYR A 298 14.09 26.25 17.39
C TYR A 298 13.43 27.23 16.42
N ASP A 299 13.75 28.52 16.62
CA ASP A 299 13.82 29.49 15.55
C ASP A 299 15.12 29.24 14.75
N ILE A 300 15.01 29.21 13.43
CA ILE A 300 16.15 29.06 12.51
C ILE A 300 16.68 30.47 12.22
N GLU A 301 17.81 30.84 12.82
CA GLU A 301 18.61 31.98 12.38
C GLU A 301 19.55 31.56 11.23
N GLU A 302 19.42 32.29 10.13
CA GLU A 302 20.40 32.34 9.04
C GLU A 302 21.74 32.88 9.55
N GLN A 303 22.83 32.14 9.32
CA GLN A 303 24.15 32.73 9.25
C GLN A 303 24.84 32.39 7.93
N LEU A 304 25.00 33.47 7.17
CA LEU A 304 25.82 33.65 5.98
C LEU A 304 27.28 33.26 6.27
N VAL A 305 27.88 32.46 5.39
CA VAL A 305 29.33 32.39 5.23
C VAL A 305 29.67 32.70 3.77
N ASP A 306 30.21 33.91 3.61
CA ASP A 306 30.97 34.45 2.48
C ASP A 306 32.10 33.46 2.12
N GLY A 307 32.29 33.01 0.88
CA GLY A 307 32.78 33.82 -0.23
C GLY A 307 34.30 33.71 -0.34
N GLY A 308 34.79 32.74 -1.13
CA GLY A 308 36.22 32.59 -1.39
C GLY A 308 36.50 31.55 -2.48
N GLY A 309 36.59 32.03 -3.72
CA GLY A 309 36.77 31.23 -4.93
C GLY A 309 38.17 30.61 -5.09
N GLY A 310 38.21 29.55 -5.88
CA GLY A 310 39.42 28.92 -6.39
C GLY A 310 39.03 27.92 -7.47
N ASP A 311 39.38 28.25 -8.72
CA ASP A 311 39.15 27.45 -9.92
C ASP A 311 39.78 26.05 -9.80
N GLU A 312 39.01 24.99 -10.01
CA GLU A 312 39.54 23.69 -10.47
C GLU A 312 38.65 23.10 -11.57
N GLU A 313 39.34 22.70 -12.63
CA GLU A 313 38.84 22.31 -13.94
C GLU A 313 37.84 21.15 -13.93
N GLN A 314 36.69 21.39 -14.55
CA GLN A 314 35.79 20.32 -14.98
C GLN A 314 36.44 19.52 -16.13
N LYS A 315 36.87 18.29 -15.82
CA LYS A 315 37.16 17.24 -16.81
C LYS A 315 35.95 17.01 -17.72
N PRO A 316 36.10 16.98 -19.06
CA PRO A 316 35.01 16.64 -19.95
C PRO A 316 34.66 15.15 -19.85
N GLY A 317 33.37 14.86 -19.91
CA GLY A 317 32.82 13.52 -19.80
C GLY A 317 33.41 12.53 -20.80
N ALA A 318 33.64 11.31 -20.32
CA ALA A 318 34.23 10.15 -21.02
C ALA A 318 33.47 9.67 -22.28
N GLY A 319 32.40 10.35 -22.71
CA GLY A 319 31.70 10.08 -23.97
C GLY A 319 32.40 10.69 -25.20
N CYS A 320 33.14 11.79 -25.04
CA CYS A 320 33.81 12.46 -26.16
C CYS A 320 35.06 11.72 -26.65
N GLU A 321 35.72 10.97 -25.77
CA GLU A 321 36.98 10.30 -26.07
C GLU A 321 36.78 9.06 -26.96
N TYR A 322 35.68 8.33 -26.75
CA TYR A 322 35.36 7.14 -27.54
C TYR A 322 34.99 7.50 -28.99
N VAL A 323 34.20 8.56 -29.19
CA VAL A 323 33.83 9.05 -30.53
C VAL A 323 35.03 9.65 -31.27
N LYS A 324 35.90 10.38 -30.56
CA LYS A 324 37.19 10.85 -31.11
C LYS A 324 38.10 9.68 -31.49
N GLN A 325 38.21 8.66 -30.63
CA GLN A 325 38.98 7.47 -30.96
C GLN A 325 38.41 6.78 -32.19
N LEU A 326 37.10 6.55 -32.27
CA LEU A 326 36.46 5.88 -33.40
C LEU A 326 36.68 6.62 -34.73
N LEU A 327 36.59 7.95 -34.73
CA LEU A 327 36.91 8.80 -35.89
C LEU A 327 38.39 8.74 -36.27
N LEU A 328 39.29 8.69 -35.30
CA LEU A 328 40.73 8.54 -35.53
C LEU A 328 41.09 7.15 -36.05
N THR A 329 40.43 6.08 -35.58
CA THR A 329 40.63 4.71 -36.11
C THR A 329 40.10 4.58 -37.53
N VAL A 330 38.96 5.19 -37.84
CA VAL A 330 38.43 5.23 -39.22
C VAL A 330 39.33 6.08 -40.12
N SER A 331 39.87 7.19 -39.62
CA SER A 331 40.82 8.03 -40.36
C SER A 331 42.17 7.33 -40.60
N SER A 332 42.67 6.54 -39.64
CA SER A 332 43.92 5.81 -39.81
C SER A 332 43.74 4.64 -40.77
N MET A 333 42.60 3.94 -40.73
CA MET A 333 42.22 2.93 -41.71
C MET A 333 42.10 3.51 -43.12
N ALA A 334 41.50 4.70 -43.27
CA ALA A 334 41.41 5.41 -44.56
C ALA A 334 42.77 5.90 -45.09
N SER A 335 43.72 6.21 -44.19
CA SER A 335 45.08 6.65 -44.58
C SER A 335 45.95 5.51 -45.13
N GLY A 336 45.65 4.25 -44.77
CA GLY A 336 46.32 3.06 -45.29
C GLY A 336 45.97 2.70 -46.75
N LEU A 337 44.91 3.29 -47.30
CA LEU A 337 44.46 3.12 -48.70
C LEU A 337 45.10 4.13 -49.68
N SER A 338 46.13 4.86 -49.25
CA SER A 338 46.68 6.02 -49.98
C SER A 338 47.74 5.71 -51.05
N THR A 339 47.95 4.43 -51.40
CA THR A 339 48.92 4.03 -52.44
C THR A 339 48.24 3.66 -53.76
N GLY A 340 48.56 4.39 -54.84
CA GLY A 340 48.06 4.13 -56.20
C GLY A 340 46.79 4.91 -56.58
N ARG A 341 46.24 4.66 -57.79
CA ARG A 341 45.14 5.38 -58.51
C ARG A 341 43.83 5.67 -57.71
N MET A 342 43.78 5.35 -56.42
CA MET A 342 42.69 5.55 -55.45
C MET A 342 42.54 6.99 -54.92
N ARG A 343 43.45 7.89 -55.30
CA ARG A 343 43.49 9.32 -54.88
C ARG A 343 42.22 10.14 -55.21
N TYR A 344 41.40 9.67 -56.14
CA TYR A 344 40.17 10.35 -56.56
C TYR A 344 38.97 10.03 -55.66
N VAL A 345 39.01 8.91 -54.91
CA VAL A 345 37.94 8.47 -54.01
C VAL A 345 38.18 8.95 -52.56
N THR A 346 39.45 9.13 -52.16
CA THR A 346 39.81 9.56 -50.79
C THR A 346 39.79 11.07 -50.58
N ARG A 347 39.83 11.87 -51.66
CA ARG A 347 39.83 13.35 -51.60
C ARG A 347 38.53 13.97 -51.04
N PRO A 348 37.33 13.53 -51.44
CA PRO A 348 36.08 14.03 -50.85
C PRO A 348 35.95 13.70 -49.35
N ILE A 349 36.39 12.50 -48.96
CA ILE A 349 36.29 12.00 -47.58
C ILE A 349 37.28 12.74 -46.66
N ALA A 350 38.52 12.96 -47.12
CA ALA A 350 39.51 13.75 -46.38
C ALA A 350 39.14 15.23 -46.29
N PHE A 351 38.41 15.77 -47.28
CA PHE A 351 37.89 17.15 -47.25
C PHE A 351 36.76 17.30 -46.24
N ALA A 352 35.83 16.34 -46.15
CA ALA A 352 34.73 16.36 -45.18
C ALA A 352 35.20 16.29 -43.71
N VAL A 353 36.34 15.64 -43.45
CA VAL A 353 36.91 15.50 -42.10
C VAL A 353 37.81 16.68 -41.70
N LYS A 354 38.38 17.41 -42.68
CA LYS A 354 39.30 18.55 -42.45
C LYS A 354 38.69 19.93 -42.72
N ALA A 355 37.51 20.00 -43.33
CA ALA A 355 36.83 21.27 -43.57
C ALA A 355 36.31 21.85 -42.24
N PRO A 356 36.51 23.16 -41.98
CA PRO A 356 35.85 23.84 -40.87
C PRO A 356 34.34 23.67 -41.02
N TRP A 357 33.64 23.22 -39.97
CA TRP A 357 32.20 22.94 -39.96
C TRP A 357 31.31 24.09 -40.48
N LYS A 358 31.85 25.33 -40.56
CA LYS A 358 31.20 26.49 -41.19
C LYS A 358 31.01 26.36 -42.71
N MET A 359 31.84 25.60 -43.43
CA MET A 359 31.75 25.47 -44.90
C MET A 359 30.71 24.43 -45.38
N LEU A 360 30.27 23.50 -44.52
CA LEU A 360 29.26 22.49 -44.86
C LEU A 360 27.82 23.05 -44.92
N THR A 361 27.63 24.31 -44.53
CA THR A 361 26.32 24.99 -44.51
C THR A 361 25.89 25.57 -45.86
N VAL A 362 26.76 25.53 -46.88
CA VAL A 362 26.56 26.23 -48.17
C VAL A 362 26.11 25.27 -49.30
N VAL A 363 26.00 23.96 -49.04
CA VAL A 363 25.54 22.97 -50.03
C VAL A 363 24.01 22.85 -49.98
N PRO A 364 23.29 23.03 -51.12
CA PRO A 364 21.84 22.86 -51.17
C PRO A 364 21.44 21.45 -50.70
N GLY A 365 20.58 21.37 -49.67
CA GLY A 365 20.15 20.11 -49.04
C GLY A 365 20.68 19.88 -47.62
N PHE A 366 21.74 20.56 -47.18
CA PHE A 366 22.27 20.44 -45.81
C PHE A 366 21.60 21.40 -44.80
N SER A 367 20.86 22.42 -45.26
CA SER A 367 20.12 23.34 -44.40
C SER A 367 19.01 22.66 -43.58
N ALA A 368 18.49 21.52 -44.05
CA ALA A 368 17.49 20.71 -43.35
C ALA A 368 18.05 19.95 -42.14
N MET A 369 19.37 19.79 -42.03
CA MET A 369 20.02 19.14 -40.88
C MET A 369 20.50 20.12 -39.81
N LYS A 370 20.32 21.42 -39.99
CA LYS A 370 20.73 22.43 -39.01
C LYS A 370 19.89 22.36 -37.72
N GLN A 371 18.57 22.21 -37.85
CA GLN A 371 17.65 22.20 -36.71
C GLN A 371 17.74 20.94 -35.81
N PRO A 372 17.89 19.71 -36.35
CA PRO A 372 18.04 18.51 -35.51
C PRO A 372 19.39 18.45 -34.78
N VAL A 373 20.45 18.98 -35.40
CA VAL A 373 21.82 18.91 -34.86
C VAL A 373 22.06 20.01 -33.82
N GLU A 374 21.55 21.23 -34.01
CA GLU A 374 21.60 22.28 -32.97
C GLU A 374 20.72 21.91 -31.75
N ALA A 375 19.58 21.24 -31.94
CA ALA A 375 18.76 20.69 -30.85
C ALA A 375 19.43 19.52 -30.09
N PHE A 376 20.29 18.75 -30.77
CA PHE A 376 21.05 17.66 -30.16
C PHE A 376 22.27 18.17 -29.37
N PHE A 377 22.85 19.32 -29.75
CA PHE A 377 24.00 19.93 -29.07
C PHE A 377 23.63 20.95 -27.97
N MET A 378 22.38 21.44 -27.93
CA MET A 378 21.92 22.43 -26.93
C MET A 378 20.91 21.89 -25.91
N SER A 379 20.52 20.60 -25.94
CA SER A 379 19.61 20.02 -24.93
C SER A 379 20.31 19.62 -23.62
N GLY A 380 21.23 20.49 -23.19
CA GLY A 380 21.75 20.56 -21.83
C GLY A 380 21.26 21.80 -21.08
N ALA A 381 20.11 22.39 -21.43
CA ALA A 381 19.40 23.35 -20.59
C ALA A 381 17.94 23.51 -21.08
N ALA A 382 17.02 23.40 -20.12
CA ALA A 382 15.56 23.57 -20.13
C ALA A 382 14.82 24.10 -21.38
N ASP A 383 13.66 23.50 -21.64
CA ASP A 383 12.46 24.31 -21.95
C ASP A 383 11.27 23.82 -21.12
N GLY A 384 10.85 24.70 -20.22
CA GLY A 384 9.51 24.73 -19.64
C GLY A 384 8.60 25.51 -20.58
N SER A 385 7.38 25.01 -20.75
CA SER A 385 6.33 25.64 -21.53
C SER A 385 5.91 27.01 -20.95
N THR A 386 5.92 28.05 -21.78
CA THR A 386 5.26 29.33 -21.51
C THR A 386 3.74 29.21 -21.69
N HIS A 387 2.98 29.42 -20.62
CA HIS A 387 1.64 30.00 -20.68
C HIS A 387 1.69 31.45 -20.18
N ALA A 388 0.80 32.26 -20.74
CA ALA A 388 0.71 33.70 -20.63
C ALA A 388 0.64 34.24 -19.19
N HIS A 389 1.21 35.44 -19.03
CA HIS A 389 1.17 36.29 -17.84
C HIS A 389 -0.26 36.53 -17.32
N ASP A 390 -0.45 36.26 -16.03
CA ASP A 390 -1.51 36.86 -15.20
C ASP A 390 -0.83 37.35 -13.90
N PRO A 391 -0.84 38.65 -13.57
CA PRO A 391 -0.06 39.17 -12.44
C PRO A 391 -0.95 39.28 -11.20
N ASN A 392 -0.92 38.27 -10.33
CA ASN A 392 -1.07 38.46 -8.87
C ASN A 392 -0.59 37.21 -8.11
N GLY A 393 0.14 37.46 -7.02
CA GLY A 393 1.08 36.53 -6.40
C GLY A 393 0.53 35.34 -5.61
N ALA A 394 1.50 34.59 -5.06
CA ALA A 394 1.44 33.39 -4.21
C ALA A 394 1.57 32.04 -4.95
N GLY A 395 2.79 31.48 -4.96
CA GLY A 395 3.06 30.18 -5.58
C GLY A 395 4.44 29.57 -5.32
N TYR A 396 5.10 29.88 -4.19
CA TYR A 396 6.20 29.03 -3.71
C TYR A 396 5.59 27.97 -2.80
N LEU A 397 5.22 26.80 -3.34
CA LEU A 397 5.00 25.52 -2.63
C LEU A 397 4.39 24.50 -3.63
N THR A 398 5.16 23.99 -4.60
CA THR A 398 4.70 22.85 -5.44
C THR A 398 5.86 21.99 -5.93
N ARG A 399 6.55 21.31 -5.01
CA ARG A 399 7.05 19.95 -5.28
C ARG A 399 6.75 19.08 -4.05
N PRO A 400 5.84 18.10 -4.15
CA PRO A 400 5.62 17.15 -3.06
C PRO A 400 6.90 16.32 -2.84
N PRO A 401 7.22 15.93 -1.59
CA PRO A 401 8.30 14.99 -1.34
C PRO A 401 7.92 13.65 -1.98
N LEU A 402 8.76 13.14 -2.89
CA LEU A 402 8.63 11.80 -3.44
C LEU A 402 8.83 10.81 -2.29
N ILE A 403 7.79 10.06 -1.94
CA ILE A 403 7.91 8.88 -1.07
C ILE A 403 8.84 7.92 -1.81
N GLU A 404 9.98 7.56 -1.22
CA GLU A 404 10.90 6.57 -1.80
C GLU A 404 10.23 5.19 -1.82
N GLU A 405 9.63 4.82 -2.94
CA GLU A 405 9.10 3.48 -3.17
C GLU A 405 10.20 2.41 -2.96
N ILE A 406 9.81 1.22 -2.51
CA ILE A 406 10.75 0.10 -2.42
C ILE A 406 11.31 -0.19 -3.80
N MET A 407 12.60 0.06 -3.97
CA MET A 407 13.31 -0.27 -5.20
C MET A 407 13.59 -1.78 -5.23
N ILE A 408 12.68 -2.55 -5.81
CA ILE A 408 12.81 -3.99 -6.02
C ILE A 408 12.34 -4.36 -7.45
N PRO A 409 13.00 -5.30 -8.15
CA PRO A 409 12.53 -5.76 -9.46
C PRO A 409 11.19 -6.50 -9.35
N SER A 410 10.38 -6.42 -10.40
CA SER A 410 9.10 -7.14 -10.46
C SER A 410 9.29 -8.67 -10.45
N VAL A 411 8.23 -9.40 -10.12
CA VAL A 411 8.19 -10.86 -10.11
C VAL A 411 8.68 -11.43 -11.43
N SER A 412 8.24 -10.88 -12.56
CA SER A 412 8.66 -11.31 -13.89
C SER A 412 10.15 -11.08 -14.13
N GLU A 413 10.70 -9.94 -13.69
CA GLU A 413 12.14 -9.68 -13.80
C GLU A 413 12.98 -10.63 -12.93
N LEU A 414 12.52 -10.90 -11.70
CA LEU A 414 13.16 -11.82 -10.77
C LEU A 414 13.10 -13.28 -11.29
N ALA A 415 11.94 -13.71 -11.79
CA ALA A 415 11.75 -15.04 -12.37
C ALA A 415 12.66 -15.26 -13.60
N ASN A 416 12.81 -14.23 -14.45
CA ASN A 416 13.66 -14.28 -15.64
C ASN A 416 15.16 -14.49 -15.35
N ILE A 417 15.61 -14.19 -14.13
CA ILE A 417 16.98 -14.47 -13.68
C ILE A 417 17.09 -15.71 -12.78
N GLY A 418 16.00 -16.49 -12.68
CA GLY A 418 15.96 -17.77 -11.99
C GLY A 418 15.55 -17.72 -10.51
N VAL A 419 15.03 -16.59 -10.01
CA VAL A 419 14.45 -16.54 -8.66
C VAL A 419 13.16 -17.35 -8.62
N GLN A 420 13.03 -18.22 -7.61
CA GLN A 420 11.83 -18.98 -7.35
C GLN A 420 11.00 -18.30 -6.25
N PHE A 421 9.68 -18.38 -6.34
CA PHE A 421 8.79 -17.90 -5.29
C PHE A 421 8.18 -19.09 -4.57
N CYS A 422 8.21 -19.05 -3.23
CA CYS A 422 7.71 -20.12 -2.38
C CYS A 422 6.73 -19.58 -1.33
N PRO A 423 5.53 -20.16 -1.21
CA PRO A 423 4.55 -19.72 -0.23
C PRO A 423 4.94 -20.15 1.18
N THR A 424 4.75 -19.25 2.14
CA THR A 424 4.85 -19.54 3.58
C THR A 424 3.47 -19.50 4.24
N ALA A 425 3.36 -20.15 5.41
CA ALA A 425 2.17 -20.12 6.25
C ALA A 425 2.53 -19.53 7.61
N GLY A 426 1.64 -18.69 8.16
CA GLY A 426 1.87 -17.95 9.39
C GLY A 426 1.78 -16.44 9.20
N ASP A 427 2.46 -15.69 10.06
CA ASP A 427 2.49 -14.23 10.05
C ASP A 427 3.51 -13.66 9.04
N LEU A 428 3.63 -12.34 9.04
CA LEU A 428 4.53 -11.63 8.11
C LEU A 428 6.02 -11.86 8.38
N SER A 429 6.43 -12.39 9.54
CA SER A 429 7.86 -12.67 9.83
C SER A 429 8.48 -13.71 8.90
N THR A 430 7.64 -14.48 8.19
CA THR A 430 8.06 -15.53 7.27
C THR A 430 8.68 -15.03 5.95
N ILE A 431 8.64 -13.71 5.70
CA ILE A 431 9.26 -13.08 4.52
C ILE A 431 10.79 -13.21 4.61
N ALA A 432 11.39 -13.91 3.65
CA ALA A 432 12.84 -14.11 3.60
C ALA A 432 13.31 -14.42 2.18
N PHE A 433 14.56 -14.10 1.87
CA PHE A 433 15.21 -14.54 0.64
C PHE A 433 16.36 -15.51 0.97
N ASP A 434 16.31 -16.72 0.45
CA ASP A 434 17.42 -17.67 0.57
C ASP A 434 18.29 -17.62 -0.67
N ALA A 435 19.47 -17.01 -0.55
CA ALA A 435 20.43 -16.89 -1.62
C ALA A 435 21.04 -18.24 -2.06
N ARG A 436 20.99 -19.29 -1.24
CA ARG A 436 21.54 -20.62 -1.56
C ARG A 436 20.62 -21.38 -2.50
N THR A 437 19.32 -21.41 -2.19
CA THR A 437 18.30 -22.06 -3.02
C THR A 437 17.75 -21.12 -4.10
N VAL A 438 18.06 -19.82 -4.01
CA VAL A 438 17.52 -18.76 -4.87
C VAL A 438 15.99 -18.71 -4.78
N THR A 439 15.50 -18.71 -3.54
CA THR A 439 14.08 -18.76 -3.24
C THR A 439 13.65 -17.52 -2.47
N PHE A 440 12.65 -16.82 -2.97
CA PHE A 440 11.96 -15.75 -2.26
C PHE A 440 10.72 -16.34 -1.57
N HIS A 441 10.77 -16.39 -0.24
CA HIS A 441 9.69 -16.83 0.62
C HIS A 441 8.74 -15.66 0.91
N LEU A 442 7.46 -15.86 0.59
CA LEU A 442 6.41 -14.85 0.76
C LEU A 442 5.17 -15.49 1.40
N PRO A 443 4.50 -14.78 2.33
CA PRO A 443 3.22 -15.20 2.91
C PRO A 443 2.21 -15.50 1.80
N ALA A 444 1.62 -16.70 1.84
CA ALA A 444 0.53 -17.01 0.93
C ALA A 444 -0.70 -16.16 1.29
N VAL A 445 -1.21 -15.41 0.32
CA VAL A 445 -2.29 -14.44 0.51
C VAL A 445 -3.49 -14.79 -0.37
N THR A 446 -4.68 -14.78 0.22
CA THR A 446 -5.97 -14.93 -0.47
C THR A 446 -6.57 -13.54 -0.72
N LEU A 447 -6.91 -13.26 -1.98
CA LEU A 447 -7.42 -11.96 -2.41
C LEU A 447 -8.84 -12.09 -2.95
N ASP A 448 -9.76 -11.30 -2.42
CA ASP A 448 -11.15 -11.18 -2.83
C ASP A 448 -11.58 -9.71 -2.95
N SER A 449 -12.88 -9.47 -3.18
CA SER A 449 -13.44 -8.13 -3.36
C SER A 449 -13.33 -7.21 -2.13
N ASN A 450 -13.12 -7.78 -0.94
CA ASN A 450 -13.03 -7.04 0.32
C ASN A 450 -11.58 -6.82 0.77
N THR A 451 -10.62 -7.62 0.27
CA THR A 451 -9.24 -7.61 0.75
C THR A 451 -8.57 -6.24 0.69
N GLU A 452 -8.81 -5.47 -0.38
CA GLU A 452 -8.24 -4.12 -0.48
C GLU A 452 -8.69 -3.21 0.67
N VAL A 453 -9.98 -3.24 0.99
CA VAL A 453 -10.56 -2.43 2.07
C VAL A 453 -10.01 -2.87 3.42
N VAL A 454 -9.93 -4.18 3.65
CA VAL A 454 -9.37 -4.72 4.90
C VAL A 454 -7.91 -4.33 5.08
N LEU A 455 -7.06 -4.52 4.06
CA LEU A 455 -5.64 -4.15 4.14
C LEU A 455 -5.44 -2.65 4.36
N ARG A 456 -6.22 -1.80 3.69
CA ARG A 456 -6.16 -0.34 3.88
C ARG A 456 -6.53 0.09 5.29
N ASN A 457 -7.55 -0.53 5.89
CA ASN A 457 -7.95 -0.21 7.26
C ASN A 457 -6.94 -0.74 8.29
N LEU A 458 -6.34 -1.90 8.05
CA LEU A 458 -5.26 -2.41 8.88
C LEU A 458 -4.00 -1.52 8.81
N VAL A 459 -3.64 -1.02 7.62
CA VAL A 459 -2.54 -0.04 7.46
C VAL A 459 -2.87 1.28 8.14
N ALA A 460 -4.13 1.75 8.05
CA ALA A 460 -4.57 2.94 8.78
C ALA A 460 -4.54 2.75 10.29
N TYR A 461 -4.92 1.56 10.78
CA TYR A 461 -4.80 1.19 12.19
C TYR A 461 -3.33 1.21 12.63
N GLU A 462 -2.44 0.55 11.88
CA GLU A 462 -1.01 0.53 12.18
C GLU A 462 -0.41 1.95 12.21
N ALA A 463 -0.73 2.79 11.24
CA ALA A 463 -0.25 4.17 11.17
C ALA A 463 -0.77 5.08 12.30
N ALA A 464 -1.91 4.75 12.91
CA ALA A 464 -2.52 5.54 13.98
C ALA A 464 -2.21 5.02 15.39
N ALA A 465 -2.10 3.70 15.55
CA ALA A 465 -2.05 3.01 16.84
C ALA A 465 -0.67 2.43 17.18
N ALA A 466 0.13 2.02 16.19
CA ALA A 466 1.35 1.27 16.46
C ALA A 466 2.51 2.18 16.90
N SER A 467 3.13 1.85 18.03
CA SER A 467 4.34 2.51 18.54
C SER A 467 5.64 1.97 17.92
N GLY A 468 5.55 0.90 17.12
CA GLY A 468 6.69 0.18 16.54
C GLY A 468 6.83 0.34 15.02
N PRO A 469 7.68 -0.48 14.37
CA PRO A 469 7.80 -0.51 12.91
C PRO A 469 6.45 -0.82 12.26
N LEU A 470 6.15 -0.16 11.14
CA LEU A 470 4.92 -0.34 10.37
C LEU A 470 5.09 -1.56 9.45
N VAL A 471 5.01 -2.75 10.05
CA VAL A 471 5.24 -4.04 9.42
C VAL A 471 4.28 -4.30 8.27
N LEU A 472 2.99 -4.03 8.48
CA LEU A 472 1.97 -4.26 7.47
C LEU A 472 2.09 -3.25 6.32
N ALA A 473 2.30 -1.97 6.61
CA ALA A 473 2.59 -0.96 5.59
C ALA A 473 3.78 -1.39 4.74
N ARG A 474 4.87 -1.84 5.38
CA ARG A 474 6.06 -2.32 4.68
C ARG A 474 5.81 -3.56 3.84
N TYR A 475 4.98 -4.49 4.30
CA TYR A 475 4.54 -5.63 3.50
C TYR A 475 3.74 -5.20 2.26
N THR A 476 2.80 -4.26 2.41
CA THR A 476 2.01 -3.78 1.26
C THR A 476 2.87 -3.06 0.23
N GLU A 477 3.90 -2.33 0.66
CA GLU A 477 4.91 -1.74 -0.22
C GLU A 477 5.74 -2.81 -0.94
N LEU A 478 6.15 -3.88 -0.25
CA LEU A 478 6.88 -4.99 -0.87
C LEU A 478 6.04 -5.63 -1.98
N MET A 479 4.77 -5.94 -1.68
CA MET A 479 3.86 -6.55 -2.64
C MET A 479 3.59 -5.63 -3.83
N ASN A 480 3.40 -4.33 -3.61
CA ASN A 480 3.32 -3.30 -4.65
C ASN A 480 4.61 -3.23 -5.48
N GLY A 481 5.78 -3.31 -4.85
CA GLY A 481 7.06 -3.21 -5.55
C GLY A 481 7.36 -4.41 -6.46
N ILE A 482 6.91 -5.62 -6.09
CA ILE A 482 7.15 -6.83 -6.89
C ILE A 482 6.02 -7.13 -7.89
N ILE A 483 4.80 -6.63 -7.69
CA ILE A 483 3.66 -6.85 -8.59
C ILE A 483 3.37 -5.57 -9.37
N ASP A 484 3.71 -5.53 -10.66
CA ASP A 484 3.39 -4.39 -11.53
C ASP A 484 2.27 -4.76 -12.54
N THR A 485 2.32 -5.99 -13.05
CA THR A 485 1.48 -6.48 -14.16
C THR A 485 0.63 -7.68 -13.77
N ASP A 486 -0.35 -8.01 -14.60
CA ASP A 486 -1.12 -9.26 -14.48
C ASP A 486 -0.25 -10.53 -14.69
N GLU A 487 0.84 -10.43 -15.45
CA GLU A 487 1.85 -11.49 -15.58
C GLU A 487 2.53 -11.80 -14.24
N ASP A 488 2.90 -10.77 -13.47
CA ASP A 488 3.49 -10.92 -12.13
C ASP A 488 2.54 -11.68 -11.19
N VAL A 489 1.25 -11.31 -11.21
CA VAL A 489 0.21 -12.00 -10.45
C VAL A 489 0.05 -13.45 -10.91
N ALA A 490 0.01 -13.69 -12.22
CA ALA A 490 -0.13 -15.04 -12.77
C ALA A 490 1.04 -15.95 -12.36
N LEU A 491 2.26 -15.42 -12.29
CA LEU A 491 3.44 -16.14 -11.80
C LEU A 491 3.32 -16.48 -10.30
N LEU A 492 2.97 -15.50 -9.46
CA LEU A 492 2.77 -15.75 -8.01
C LEU A 492 1.62 -16.72 -7.74
N ARG A 493 0.56 -16.67 -8.55
CA ARG A 493 -0.58 -17.59 -8.48
C ARG A 493 -0.19 -19.01 -8.83
N ARG A 494 0.59 -19.22 -9.89
CA ARG A 494 1.15 -20.54 -10.25
C ARG A 494 2.05 -21.11 -9.15
N ARG A 495 2.70 -20.25 -8.37
CA ARG A 495 3.56 -20.63 -7.24
C ARG A 495 2.81 -20.79 -5.92
N GLY A 496 1.51 -20.48 -5.89
CA GLY A 496 0.68 -20.59 -4.69
C GLY A 496 0.89 -19.50 -3.66
N VAL A 497 1.65 -18.44 -3.99
CA VAL A 497 1.81 -17.25 -3.12
C VAL A 497 0.55 -16.39 -3.16
N VAL A 498 -0.11 -16.28 -4.31
CA VAL A 498 -1.37 -15.54 -4.44
C VAL A 498 -2.51 -16.49 -4.79
N LEU A 499 -3.52 -16.56 -3.93
CA LEU A 499 -4.80 -17.20 -4.22
C LEU A 499 -5.80 -16.14 -4.68
N ASN A 500 -5.97 -16.00 -5.98
CA ASN A 500 -6.86 -15.00 -6.58
C ASN A 500 -8.33 -15.50 -6.60
N ARG A 501 -9.22 -14.82 -5.88
CA ARG A 501 -10.69 -14.97 -5.92
C ARG A 501 -11.40 -13.75 -6.50
N MET A 502 -10.64 -12.82 -7.09
CA MET A 502 -11.15 -11.64 -7.81
C MET A 502 -11.47 -11.99 -9.28
N LYS A 503 -11.94 -11.02 -10.08
CA LYS A 503 -12.38 -11.32 -11.46
C LYS A 503 -11.23 -11.60 -12.42
N SER A 504 -10.05 -11.03 -12.17
CA SER A 504 -8.88 -11.22 -13.02
C SER A 504 -7.57 -10.98 -12.26
N ASP A 505 -6.47 -11.47 -12.82
CA ASP A 505 -5.12 -11.18 -12.32
C ASP A 505 -4.78 -9.68 -12.45
N GLY A 506 -5.38 -8.97 -13.42
CA GLY A 506 -5.24 -7.51 -13.55
C GLY A 506 -5.95 -6.70 -12.46
N GLU A 507 -7.04 -7.20 -11.87
CA GLU A 507 -7.65 -6.55 -10.69
C GLU A 507 -6.74 -6.66 -9.47
N VAL A 508 -6.06 -7.80 -9.30
CA VAL A 508 -5.08 -7.99 -8.22
C VAL A 508 -3.88 -7.06 -8.39
N ALA A 509 -3.34 -6.91 -9.61
CA ALA A 509 -2.25 -5.97 -9.86
C ALA A 509 -2.67 -4.53 -9.52
N LYS A 510 -3.86 -4.11 -9.95
CA LYS A 510 -4.42 -2.79 -9.61
C LYS A 510 -4.62 -2.58 -8.11
N LEU A 511 -5.02 -3.62 -7.38
CA LEU A 511 -5.16 -3.57 -5.92
C LEU A 511 -3.82 -3.21 -5.29
N TRP A 512 -2.77 -3.98 -5.57
CA TRP A 512 -1.44 -3.75 -4.98
C TRP A 512 -0.85 -2.41 -5.41
N ASN A 513 -0.92 -2.08 -6.71
CA ASN A 513 -0.49 -0.80 -7.26
C ASN A 513 -1.23 0.41 -6.66
N GLY A 514 -2.42 0.20 -6.11
CA GLY A 514 -3.20 1.23 -5.43
C GLY A 514 -2.83 1.46 -3.96
N MET A 515 -2.10 0.54 -3.31
CA MET A 515 -1.84 0.58 -1.86
C MET A 515 -0.79 1.61 -1.44
N SER A 516 0.10 2.01 -2.35
CA SER A 516 1.41 2.64 -2.09
C SER A 516 1.38 4.15 -1.82
N ARG A 517 0.37 4.68 -1.12
CA ARG A 517 0.28 6.12 -0.86
C ARG A 517 0.01 6.43 0.60
N SER A 518 0.94 7.19 1.19
CA SER A 518 0.72 8.08 2.35
C SER A 518 0.97 7.56 3.77
N VAL A 519 1.90 6.62 3.95
CA VAL A 519 2.46 6.29 5.28
C VAL A 519 3.96 6.58 5.31
N ARG A 520 4.48 7.08 6.43
CA ARG A 520 5.92 7.31 6.62
C ARG A 520 6.65 5.97 6.54
N LEU A 521 7.64 5.88 5.64
CA LEU A 521 8.48 4.70 5.48
C LEU A 521 9.16 4.37 6.82
N THR A 522 8.89 3.19 7.35
CA THR A 522 9.63 2.64 8.50
C THR A 522 10.44 1.44 8.04
N LYS A 523 11.64 1.30 8.60
CA LYS A 523 12.48 0.13 8.35
C LYS A 523 11.97 -1.05 9.16
N VAL A 524 11.78 -2.19 8.51
CA VAL A 524 11.36 -3.45 9.11
C VAL A 524 12.44 -4.46 8.80
N ALA A 525 13.24 -4.81 9.81
CA ALA A 525 14.53 -5.48 9.64
C ALA A 525 14.47 -6.76 8.79
N PHE A 526 13.44 -7.61 8.97
CA PHE A 526 13.34 -8.86 8.21
C PHE A 526 12.88 -8.64 6.76
N VAL A 527 11.93 -7.72 6.52
CA VAL A 527 11.49 -7.37 5.15
C VAL A 527 12.62 -6.69 4.39
N ASP A 528 13.27 -5.71 5.00
CA ASP A 528 14.36 -4.95 4.37
C ASP A 528 15.56 -5.84 4.07
N ARG A 529 15.91 -6.77 4.98
CA ARG A 529 16.93 -7.78 4.71
C ARG A 529 16.59 -8.62 3.48
N ALA A 530 15.36 -9.11 3.37
CA ALA A 530 14.94 -9.90 2.22
C ALA A 530 15.04 -9.10 0.91
N VAL A 531 14.61 -7.83 0.93
CA VAL A 531 14.72 -6.89 -0.21
C VAL A 531 16.17 -6.63 -0.59
N GLU A 532 17.05 -6.36 0.38
CA GLU A 532 18.47 -6.12 0.15
C GLU A 532 19.16 -7.34 -0.46
N GLU A 533 18.87 -8.55 0.04
CA GLU A 533 19.48 -9.78 -0.43
C GLU A 533 19.03 -10.16 -1.85
N VAL A 534 17.74 -10.04 -2.16
CA VAL A 534 17.24 -10.30 -3.52
C VAL A 534 17.78 -9.26 -4.51
N ASN A 535 17.88 -7.99 -4.10
CA ASN A 535 18.48 -6.93 -4.91
C ASN A 535 19.98 -7.16 -5.15
N ARG A 536 20.72 -7.59 -4.12
CA ARG A 536 22.13 -7.96 -4.25
C ARG A 536 22.30 -9.11 -5.24
N TYR A 537 21.45 -10.13 -5.14
CA TYR A 537 21.44 -11.24 -6.08
C TYR A 537 21.14 -10.78 -7.51
N TYR A 538 20.06 -10.00 -7.72
CA TYR A 538 19.67 -9.48 -9.03
C TYR A 538 20.76 -8.63 -9.68
N ASN A 539 21.31 -7.67 -8.94
CA ASN A 539 22.36 -6.77 -9.44
C ASN A 539 23.70 -7.47 -9.71
N SER A 540 23.95 -8.62 -9.10
CA SER A 540 25.15 -9.42 -9.37
C SER A 540 25.14 -10.09 -10.75
N ARG A 541 23.96 -10.33 -11.34
CA ARG A 541 23.80 -11.10 -12.58
C ARG A 541 24.27 -10.33 -13.81
N TRP A 542 25.13 -10.96 -14.61
CA TRP A 542 25.67 -10.35 -15.83
C TRP A 542 24.56 -9.94 -16.82
N ARG A 543 23.51 -10.74 -16.97
CA ARG A 543 22.34 -10.40 -17.81
C ARG A 543 21.71 -9.06 -17.42
N VAL A 544 21.59 -8.76 -16.12
CA VAL A 544 21.05 -7.49 -15.62
C VAL A 544 22.00 -6.34 -15.93
N LYS A 545 23.30 -6.53 -15.70
CA LYS A 545 24.33 -5.53 -16.03
C LYS A 545 24.32 -5.22 -17.54
N THR A 546 24.21 -6.24 -18.39
CA THR A 546 24.13 -6.08 -19.84
C THR A 546 22.82 -5.42 -20.28
N LYS A 547 21.66 -5.78 -19.70
CA LYS A 547 20.38 -5.10 -19.96
C LYS A 547 20.46 -3.61 -19.61
N ARG A 548 21.04 -3.28 -18.44
CA ARG A 548 21.24 -1.88 -18.01
C ARG A 548 22.19 -1.13 -18.95
N PHE A 549 23.26 -1.78 -19.39
CA PHE A 549 24.19 -1.23 -20.38
C PHE A 549 23.49 -0.98 -21.73
N MET A 550 22.76 -1.97 -22.27
CA MET A 550 22.01 -1.85 -23.52
C MET A 550 21.00 -0.70 -23.46
N ARG A 551 20.21 -0.61 -22.36
CA ARG A 551 19.25 0.46 -22.16
C ARG A 551 19.91 1.84 -22.10
N LYS A 552 21.01 1.97 -21.35
CA LYS A 552 21.69 3.24 -21.16
C LYS A 552 22.39 3.75 -22.42
N TYR A 553 23.03 2.87 -23.18
CA TYR A 553 23.91 3.26 -24.28
C TYR A 553 23.31 2.99 -25.66
N VAL A 554 22.77 1.79 -25.89
CA VAL A 554 22.31 1.37 -27.22
C VAL A 554 20.93 1.93 -27.53
N PHE A 555 19.98 1.82 -26.59
CA PHE A 555 18.63 2.35 -26.81
C PHE A 555 18.56 3.87 -26.73
N SER A 556 19.27 4.52 -25.79
CA SER A 556 19.36 5.99 -25.76
C SER A 556 20.02 6.56 -27.02
N SER A 557 20.92 5.81 -27.66
CA SER A 557 21.63 6.26 -28.87
C SER A 557 21.05 5.66 -30.16
N TRP A 558 19.85 5.06 -30.11
CA TRP A 558 19.28 4.33 -31.25
C TRP A 558 19.08 5.21 -32.49
N GLN A 559 18.74 6.48 -32.30
CA GLN A 559 18.63 7.47 -33.39
C GLN A 559 19.98 7.75 -34.07
N LEU A 560 21.07 7.77 -33.29
CA LEU A 560 22.41 7.94 -33.82
C LEU A 560 22.88 6.67 -34.55
N LEU A 561 22.52 5.49 -34.03
CA LEU A 561 22.84 4.21 -34.65
C LEU A 561 22.14 4.03 -36.00
N THR A 562 20.86 4.42 -36.08
CA THR A 562 20.07 4.37 -37.31
C THR A 562 20.56 5.37 -38.35
N PHE A 563 20.95 6.58 -37.93
CA PHE A 563 21.61 7.55 -38.80
C PHE A 563 22.94 7.02 -39.37
N LEU A 564 23.77 6.41 -38.52
CA LEU A 564 25.02 5.79 -38.95
C LEU A 564 24.79 4.65 -39.96
N ALA A 565 23.79 3.80 -39.72
CA ALA A 565 23.40 2.73 -40.63
C ALA A 565 22.96 3.27 -42.00
N ALA A 566 22.20 4.38 -42.03
CA ALA A 566 21.80 5.03 -43.28
C ALA A 566 23.00 5.56 -44.08
N ILE A 567 23.99 6.17 -43.41
CA ILE A 567 25.24 6.61 -44.05
C ILE A 567 25.99 5.41 -44.65
N VAL A 568 26.14 4.32 -43.90
CA VAL A 568 26.82 3.11 -44.38
C VAL A 568 26.09 2.53 -45.60
N MET A 569 24.77 2.44 -45.56
CA MET A 569 23.97 2.00 -46.71
C MET A 569 24.14 2.89 -47.94
N LEU A 570 24.24 4.21 -47.75
CA LEU A 570 24.50 5.17 -48.81
C LEU A 570 25.93 5.01 -49.40
N LEU A 571 26.92 4.74 -48.55
CA LEU A 571 28.29 4.44 -48.99
C LEU A 571 28.38 3.11 -49.75
N LEU A 572 27.67 2.09 -49.30
CA LEU A 572 27.62 0.79 -49.98
C LEU A 572 26.91 0.88 -51.34
N THR A 573 25.80 1.61 -51.43
CA THR A 573 25.08 1.82 -52.70
C THR A 573 25.87 2.67 -53.68
N THR A 574 26.57 3.71 -53.21
CA THR A 574 27.47 4.50 -54.06
C THR A 574 28.66 3.68 -54.54
N LEU A 575 29.24 2.83 -53.68
CA LEU A 575 30.31 1.90 -54.06
C LEU A 575 29.81 0.86 -55.08
N GLN A 576 28.62 0.32 -54.90
CA GLN A 576 27.99 -0.61 -55.84
C GLN A 576 27.76 0.04 -57.21
N ALA A 577 27.20 1.25 -57.24
CA ALA A 577 26.99 2.01 -58.48
C ALA A 577 28.32 2.31 -59.18
N PHE A 578 29.34 2.72 -58.42
CA PHE A 578 30.68 2.93 -58.93
C PHE A 578 31.27 1.65 -59.54
N CYS A 579 31.13 0.51 -58.85
CA CYS A 579 31.65 -0.76 -59.32
C CYS A 579 30.91 -1.34 -60.52
N SER A 580 29.63 -0.99 -60.70
CA SER A 580 28.86 -1.31 -61.90
C SER A 580 29.32 -0.53 -63.13
N VAL A 581 29.78 0.72 -62.96
CA VAL A 581 30.21 1.58 -64.07
C VAL A 581 31.67 1.34 -64.46
N TYR A 582 32.54 1.12 -63.48
CA TYR A 582 34.00 1.08 -63.71
C TYR A 582 34.62 -0.32 -63.68
N THR A 583 33.82 -1.39 -63.58
CA THR A 583 34.28 -2.79 -63.43
C THR A 583 35.34 -2.93 -62.34
N CYS A 584 34.90 -3.03 -61.08
CA CYS A 584 35.77 -3.16 -59.91
C CYS A 584 36.56 -4.48 -59.78
N SER A 585 36.58 -5.35 -60.80
CA SER A 585 37.28 -6.66 -60.78
C SER A 585 38.78 -6.55 -60.49
N ARG A 586 39.35 -5.35 -60.62
CA ARG A 586 40.77 -5.06 -60.38
C ARG A 586 41.09 -4.51 -58.98
N TRP A 587 40.08 -4.12 -58.19
CA TRP A 587 40.24 -3.54 -56.84
C TRP A 587 39.74 -4.47 -55.73
N PHE A 588 38.66 -5.19 -55.99
CA PHE A 588 38.27 -6.35 -55.21
C PHE A 588 38.69 -7.54 -56.07
N GLY A 589 39.84 -8.13 -55.75
CA GLY A 589 40.30 -9.34 -56.44
C GLY A 589 39.15 -10.34 -56.52
N THR A 590 38.98 -11.00 -57.67
CA THR A 590 37.96 -12.01 -57.95
C THR A 590 37.49 -12.74 -56.70
N VAL A 591 36.34 -12.34 -56.16
CA VAL A 591 35.63 -13.14 -55.16
C VAL A 591 35.02 -14.28 -55.96
N THR A 592 35.77 -15.36 -56.10
CA THR A 592 35.23 -16.64 -56.55
C THR A 592 34.25 -17.10 -55.48
N VAL A 593 32.96 -16.88 -55.74
CA VAL A 593 31.90 -17.62 -55.05
C VAL A 593 32.08 -19.07 -55.48
N ALA A 594 32.68 -19.89 -54.61
CA ALA A 594 32.65 -21.33 -54.78
C ALA A 594 31.18 -21.77 -54.64
N THR A 595 30.54 -22.06 -55.77
CA THR A 595 29.32 -22.85 -55.78
C THR A 595 29.69 -24.24 -55.33
N ALA A 596 29.21 -24.65 -54.16
CA ALA A 596 29.19 -26.04 -53.75
C ALA A 596 28.22 -26.79 -54.68
N GLU A 597 28.71 -27.81 -55.37
CA GLU A 597 27.89 -28.84 -56.02
C GLU A 597 27.24 -29.76 -54.98
#